data_AF-A0A8T0J3F6-F1
#
_entry.id   AF-A0A8T0J3F6-F1
#
_cell.length_a   1.000
_cell.length_b   1.000
_cell.length_c   1.000
_cell.angle_alpha   90.00
_cell.angle_beta   90.00
_cell.angle_gamma   90.00
#
_symmetry.space_group_name_H-M   'P 1'
#
loop_
_entity.id
_entity.type
_entity.pdbx_description
1 polymer ?
#
loop_
_entity_poly.entity_id
_entity_poly.type
_entity_poly.pdbx_seq_one_letter_code
_entity_poly.pdbx_strand_id
1 'polypeptide(L)'
;MEDSNIEDMPKQSSWPIYLYIPNLIGYARIIANGAAFAVAFTNKELFAILYFASFVCDELDGRFARMFNQKSTFGAVLDMVTDRVSTAALLVLLTHFYRSHYGLFLGLLALDISSHWLQMYSTFLSSKASHKDMGDSKSTLLRLYYQHRFFMGYCAIGAEVAYILLYMLAAEGNIGSPYEVALHAIRNKTVYGILLAIALPGCAIKQLVNLVQVRPLSFAYSFFLTVIHFPGCGWQQIARGTYKSYQTKLQYAQIWNF
;
A
#
# COMPACT_ATOMS: atom_id res chain seq x y z
N MET A 1 -52.17 -27.52 -13.17
CA MET A 1 -51.83 -26.15 -12.77
C MET A 1 -50.96 -26.27 -11.54
N GLU A 2 -49.65 -26.19 -11.73
CA GLU A 2 -48.67 -25.75 -10.73
C GLU A 2 -47.33 -25.62 -11.45
N ASP A 3 -47.27 -24.58 -12.30
CA ASP A 3 -46.01 -24.00 -12.76
C ASP A 3 -45.44 -23.21 -11.57
N SER A 4 -44.67 -23.87 -10.71
CA SER A 4 -43.92 -23.20 -9.67
C SER A 4 -42.63 -22.64 -10.25
N ASN A 5 -42.64 -21.33 -10.49
CA ASN A 5 -41.51 -20.44 -10.78
C ASN A 5 -40.16 -20.97 -10.27
N ILE A 6 -39.32 -21.42 -11.21
CA ILE A 6 -37.88 -21.46 -10.99
C ILE A 6 -37.43 -20.01 -10.98
N GLU A 7 -37.19 -19.45 -9.79
CA GLU A 7 -36.52 -18.16 -9.66
C GLU A 7 -35.17 -18.25 -10.39
N ASP A 8 -35.03 -17.44 -11.46
CA ASP A 8 -33.79 -17.29 -12.21
C ASP A 8 -32.66 -16.84 -11.26
N MET A 9 -31.86 -17.79 -10.79
CA MET A 9 -30.59 -17.49 -10.15
C MET A 9 -29.74 -16.65 -11.12
N PRO A 10 -29.17 -15.51 -10.69
CA PRO A 10 -28.36 -14.66 -11.57
C PRO A 10 -27.23 -15.49 -12.16
N LYS A 11 -27.22 -15.60 -13.49
CA LYS A 11 -26.25 -16.36 -14.28
C LYS A 11 -24.83 -15.89 -13.94
N GLN A 12 -24.14 -16.59 -13.04
CA GLN A 12 -22.72 -16.36 -12.78
C GLN A 12 -21.99 -16.52 -14.11
N SER A 13 -21.30 -15.47 -14.56
CA SER A 13 -20.55 -15.52 -15.82
C SER A 13 -19.56 -16.68 -15.77
N SER A 14 -19.61 -17.57 -16.77
CA SER A 14 -18.88 -18.84 -16.88
C SER A 14 -17.36 -18.72 -17.02
N TRP A 15 -16.79 -17.56 -16.73
CA TRP A 15 -15.36 -17.28 -16.92
C TRP A 15 -14.56 -17.64 -15.66
N PRO A 16 -13.40 -18.30 -15.81
CA PRO A 16 -12.48 -18.51 -14.69
C PRO A 16 -12.09 -17.17 -14.06
N ILE A 17 -11.97 -17.12 -12.73
CA ILE A 17 -11.61 -15.92 -11.98
C ILE A 17 -10.33 -15.27 -12.52
N TYR A 18 -9.33 -16.06 -12.92
CA TYR A 18 -8.07 -15.58 -13.50
C TYR A 18 -8.23 -14.77 -14.80
N LEU A 19 -9.34 -14.96 -15.52
CA LEU A 19 -9.64 -14.29 -16.79
C LEU A 19 -10.64 -13.13 -16.64
N TYR A 20 -10.95 -12.74 -15.40
CA TYR A 20 -11.73 -11.53 -15.17
C TYR A 20 -10.98 -10.32 -15.74
N ILE A 21 -11.72 -9.39 -16.36
CA ILE A 21 -11.19 -8.16 -16.95
C ILE A 21 -10.23 -7.42 -15.99
N PRO A 22 -10.57 -7.18 -14.71
CA PRO A 22 -9.63 -6.56 -13.77
C PRO A 22 -8.33 -7.35 -13.58
N ASN A 23 -8.38 -8.69 -13.58
CA ASN A 23 -7.18 -9.52 -13.40
C ASN A 23 -6.27 -9.51 -14.63
N LEU A 24 -6.86 -9.42 -15.84
CA LEU A 24 -6.09 -9.22 -17.07
C LEU A 24 -5.36 -7.87 -17.08
N ILE A 25 -6.02 -6.81 -16.57
CA ILE A 25 -5.37 -5.50 -16.37
C ILE A 25 -4.25 -5.62 -15.35
N GLY A 26 -4.45 -6.35 -14.25
CA GLY A 26 -3.41 -6.64 -13.27
C GLY A 26 -2.20 -7.37 -13.86
N TYR A 27 -2.40 -8.34 -14.78
CA TYR A 27 -1.28 -8.99 -15.48
C TYR A 27 -0.56 -8.03 -16.44
N ALA A 28 -1.30 -7.21 -17.18
CA ALA A 28 -0.71 -6.20 -18.05
C ALA A 28 0.14 -5.20 -17.25
N ARG A 29 -0.32 -4.83 -16.05
CA ARG A 29 0.40 -4.00 -15.08
C ARG A 29 1.72 -4.62 -14.64
N ILE A 30 1.74 -5.90 -14.29
CA ILE A 30 2.97 -6.62 -13.92
C ILE A 30 3.98 -6.59 -15.07
N ILE A 31 3.53 -6.86 -16.30
CA ILE A 31 4.39 -6.82 -17.49
C ILE A 31 4.92 -5.40 -17.74
N ALA A 32 4.06 -4.38 -17.62
CA ALA A 32 4.45 -2.98 -17.78
C ALA A 32 5.51 -2.56 -16.76
N ASN A 33 5.36 -2.95 -15.49
CA ASN A 33 6.39 -2.73 -14.46
C ASN A 33 7.69 -3.46 -14.79
N GLY A 34 7.64 -4.73 -15.17
CA GLY A 34 8.83 -5.49 -15.56
C GLY A 34 9.58 -4.82 -16.72
N ALA A 35 8.84 -4.36 -17.73
CA ALA A 35 9.40 -3.61 -18.86
C ALA A 35 9.96 -2.26 -18.43
N ALA A 36 9.27 -1.51 -17.55
CA ALA A 36 9.76 -0.25 -17.01
C ALA A 36 11.12 -0.45 -16.34
N PHE A 37 11.21 -1.35 -15.36
CA PHE A 37 12.46 -1.58 -14.63
C PHE A 37 13.59 -2.13 -15.51
N ALA A 38 13.29 -2.86 -16.59
CA ALA A 38 14.30 -3.30 -17.56
C ALA A 38 14.97 -2.13 -18.31
N VAL A 39 14.25 -1.01 -18.51
CA VAL A 39 14.78 0.18 -19.21
C VAL A 39 15.20 1.31 -18.26
N ALA A 40 15.13 1.08 -16.94
CA ALA A 40 15.39 2.10 -15.91
C ALA A 40 16.77 2.76 -15.98
N PHE A 41 17.78 2.08 -16.51
CA PHE A 41 19.14 2.63 -16.66
C PHE A 41 19.51 3.03 -18.09
N THR A 42 18.67 2.70 -19.07
CA THR A 42 18.94 2.95 -20.50
C THR A 42 18.08 4.08 -21.05
N ASN A 43 16.81 4.14 -20.68
CA ASN A 43 15.88 5.17 -21.13
C ASN A 43 14.94 5.61 -19.99
N LYS A 44 15.29 6.73 -19.35
CA LYS A 44 14.55 7.31 -18.22
C LYS A 44 13.13 7.77 -18.58
N GLU A 45 12.93 8.30 -19.79
CA GLU A 45 11.61 8.77 -20.23
C GLU A 45 10.67 7.60 -20.44
N LEU A 46 11.16 6.54 -21.10
CA LEU A 46 10.39 5.32 -21.29
C LEU A 46 10.09 4.63 -19.95
N PHE A 47 11.03 4.61 -19.02
CA PHE A 47 10.78 4.14 -17.64
C PHE A 47 9.60 4.90 -17.01
N ALA A 48 9.66 6.23 -17.01
CA ALA A 48 8.63 7.05 -16.38
C ALA A 48 7.26 6.86 -17.04
N ILE A 49 7.20 6.77 -18.38
CA ILE A 49 5.95 6.52 -19.11
C ILE A 49 5.38 5.14 -18.77
N LEU A 50 6.19 4.08 -18.81
CA LEU A 50 5.72 2.71 -18.53
C LEU A 50 5.30 2.53 -17.06
N TYR A 51 6.08 3.07 -16.12
CA TYR A 51 5.75 3.03 -14.70
C TYR A 51 4.47 3.84 -14.41
N PHE A 52 4.33 5.03 -14.99
CA PHE A 52 3.11 5.82 -14.84
C PHE A 52 1.89 5.15 -15.48
N ALA A 53 2.04 4.52 -16.65
CA ALA A 53 0.98 3.75 -17.27
C ALA A 53 0.54 2.57 -16.40
N SER A 54 1.49 1.84 -15.82
CA SER A 54 1.22 0.79 -14.83
C SER A 54 0.44 1.30 -13.62
N PHE A 55 0.81 2.49 -13.12
CA PHE A 55 0.12 3.14 -12.02
C PHE A 55 -1.30 3.60 -12.39
N VAL A 56 -1.56 3.99 -13.64
CA VAL A 56 -2.92 4.28 -14.11
C VAL A 56 -3.76 3.00 -14.21
N CYS A 57 -3.15 1.88 -14.61
CA CYS A 57 -3.83 0.58 -14.69
C CYS A 57 -4.36 0.07 -13.34
N ASP A 58 -3.69 0.40 -12.22
CA ASP A 58 -4.15 0.13 -10.84
C ASP A 58 -5.57 0.68 -10.57
N GLU A 59 -5.76 1.99 -10.76
CA GLU A 59 -7.09 2.58 -10.52
C GLU A 59 -8.13 2.09 -11.54
N LEU A 60 -7.71 1.69 -12.73
CA LEU A 60 -8.59 1.11 -13.75
C LEU A 60 -9.07 -0.29 -13.36
N ASP A 61 -8.20 -1.18 -12.87
CA ASP A 61 -8.62 -2.53 -12.50
C ASP A 61 -9.69 -2.52 -11.40
N GLY A 62 -9.54 -1.66 -10.38
CA GLY A 62 -10.52 -1.51 -9.31
C GLY A 62 -11.83 -0.90 -9.79
N ARG A 63 -11.78 -0.01 -10.80
CA ARG A 63 -12.98 0.55 -11.44
C ARG A 63 -13.72 -0.50 -12.26
N PHE A 64 -13.01 -1.28 -13.07
CA PHE A 64 -13.61 -2.35 -13.87
C PHE A 64 -14.15 -3.49 -13.01
N ALA A 65 -13.47 -3.84 -11.90
CA ALA A 65 -13.97 -4.81 -10.93
C ALA A 65 -15.34 -4.40 -10.35
N ARG A 66 -15.53 -3.11 -10.04
CA ARG A 66 -16.82 -2.58 -9.59
C ARG A 66 -17.87 -2.52 -10.71
N MET A 67 -17.48 -2.06 -11.89
CA MET A 67 -18.40 -1.85 -13.01
C MET A 67 -18.95 -3.18 -13.57
N PHE A 68 -18.11 -4.21 -13.66
CA PHE A 68 -18.51 -5.53 -14.16
C PHE A 68 -18.93 -6.51 -13.05
N ASN A 69 -18.99 -6.05 -11.79
CA ASN A 69 -19.25 -6.88 -10.62
C ASN A 69 -18.31 -8.12 -10.54
N GLN A 70 -17.05 -7.95 -10.96
CA GLN A 70 -16.01 -8.98 -11.02
C GLN A 70 -15.02 -8.86 -9.84
N LYS A 71 -15.51 -8.56 -8.64
CA LYS A 71 -14.67 -8.50 -7.44
C LYS A 71 -14.27 -9.91 -7.01
N SER A 72 -12.98 -10.11 -6.69
CA SER A 72 -12.49 -11.40 -6.21
C SER A 72 -11.36 -11.22 -5.19
N THR A 73 -11.25 -12.16 -4.23
CA THR A 73 -10.14 -12.22 -3.27
C THR A 73 -8.79 -12.33 -3.98
N PHE A 74 -8.74 -13.10 -5.07
CA PHE A 74 -7.53 -13.25 -5.88
C PHE A 74 -7.09 -11.93 -6.49
N GLY A 75 -8.01 -11.22 -7.18
CA GLY A 75 -7.70 -9.94 -7.81
C GLY A 75 -7.25 -8.89 -6.81
N ALA A 76 -7.88 -8.84 -5.64
CA ALA A 76 -7.51 -7.88 -4.61
C ALA A 76 -6.14 -8.18 -3.95
N VAL A 77 -5.78 -9.46 -3.79
CA VAL A 77 -4.41 -9.83 -3.37
C VAL A 77 -3.40 -9.51 -4.47
N LEU A 78 -3.73 -9.81 -5.73
CA LEU A 78 -2.86 -9.56 -6.88
C LEU A 78 -2.54 -8.06 -7.02
N ASP A 79 -3.56 -7.22 -6.93
CA ASP A 79 -3.46 -5.77 -6.92
C ASP A 79 -2.52 -5.31 -5.80
N MET A 80 -2.87 -5.60 -4.54
CA MET A 80 -2.08 -5.25 -3.36
C MET A 80 -0.59 -5.66 -3.46
N VAL A 81 -0.32 -6.89 -3.90
CA VAL A 81 1.06 -7.41 -4.04
C VAL A 81 1.81 -6.65 -5.11
N THR A 82 1.19 -6.45 -6.28
CA THR A 82 1.81 -5.73 -7.41
C THR A 82 2.14 -4.31 -7.01
N ASP A 83 1.22 -3.66 -6.30
CA ASP A 83 1.37 -2.33 -5.73
C ASP A 83 2.63 -2.21 -4.88
N ARG A 84 2.76 -3.06 -3.85
CA ARG A 84 3.90 -3.02 -2.93
C ARG A 84 5.21 -3.38 -3.60
N VAL A 85 5.22 -4.35 -4.51
CA VAL A 85 6.43 -4.74 -5.25
C VAL A 85 6.92 -3.61 -6.14
N SER A 86 6.01 -2.87 -6.78
CA SER A 86 6.35 -1.75 -7.67
C SER A 86 7.00 -0.60 -6.89
N THR A 87 6.36 -0.14 -5.82
CA THR A 87 6.90 0.89 -4.94
C THR A 87 8.23 0.46 -4.33
N ALA A 88 8.35 -0.81 -3.92
CA ALA A 88 9.60 -1.35 -3.37
C ALA A 88 10.74 -1.32 -4.39
N ALA A 89 10.49 -1.77 -5.62
CA ALA A 89 11.47 -1.72 -6.68
C ALA A 89 11.88 -0.28 -7.02
N LEU A 90 10.94 0.67 -7.02
CA LEU A 90 11.24 2.10 -7.25
C LEU A 90 12.10 2.69 -6.12
N LEU A 91 11.78 2.40 -4.86
CA LEU A 91 12.58 2.85 -3.72
C LEU A 91 13.99 2.25 -3.73
N VAL A 92 14.13 0.96 -4.07
CA VAL A 92 15.44 0.32 -4.25
C VAL A 92 16.21 0.97 -5.41
N LEU A 93 15.55 1.26 -6.53
CA LEU A 93 16.16 1.98 -7.64
C LEU A 93 16.68 3.36 -7.20
N LEU A 94 15.93 4.09 -6.37
CA LEU A 94 16.38 5.38 -5.81
C LEU A 94 17.62 5.24 -4.91
N THR A 95 17.81 4.11 -4.20
CA THR A 95 19.03 3.87 -3.42
C THR A 95 20.29 3.81 -4.30
N HIS A 96 20.15 3.40 -5.56
CA HIS A 96 21.27 3.34 -6.49
C HIS A 96 21.79 4.75 -6.81
N PHE A 97 20.88 5.69 -7.07
CA PHE A 97 21.24 7.07 -7.38
C PHE A 97 21.64 7.86 -6.13
N TYR A 98 20.90 7.70 -5.03
CA TYR A 98 21.12 8.43 -3.78
C TYR A 98 21.87 7.59 -2.76
N ARG A 99 23.03 7.03 -3.15
CA ARG A 99 23.80 6.08 -2.34
C ARG A 99 24.13 6.57 -0.93
N SER A 100 24.43 7.86 -0.77
CA SER A 100 24.70 8.47 0.55
C SER A 100 23.48 8.44 1.49
N HIS A 101 22.27 8.39 0.93
CA HIS A 101 21.00 8.44 1.67
C HIS A 101 20.22 7.12 1.54
N TYR A 102 20.89 5.99 1.28
CA TYR A 102 20.23 4.69 1.12
C TYR A 102 19.35 4.32 2.32
N GLY A 103 19.76 4.69 3.54
CA GLY A 103 19.00 4.44 4.77
C GLY A 103 17.63 5.11 4.80
N LEU A 104 17.47 6.27 4.15
CA LEU A 104 16.17 6.94 4.03
C LEU A 104 15.21 6.10 3.19
N PHE A 105 15.61 5.70 1.98
CA PHE A 105 14.75 4.94 1.07
C PHE A 105 14.48 3.53 1.58
N LEU A 106 15.48 2.89 2.19
CA LEU A 106 15.30 1.59 2.84
C LEU A 106 14.36 1.71 4.06
N GLY A 107 14.46 2.79 4.83
CA GLY A 107 13.54 3.09 5.93
C GLY A 107 12.11 3.33 5.46
N LEU A 108 11.92 4.10 4.37
CA LEU A 108 10.62 4.30 3.74
C LEU A 108 10.01 2.99 3.25
N LEU A 109 10.81 2.13 2.62
CA LEU A 109 10.40 0.80 2.19
C LEU A 109 9.96 -0.07 3.38
N ALA A 110 10.79 -0.15 4.42
CA ALA A 110 10.48 -0.91 5.63
C ALA A 110 9.21 -0.40 6.30
N LEU A 111 9.04 0.93 6.36
CA LEU A 111 7.88 1.59 6.92
C LEU A 111 6.61 1.28 6.10
N ASP A 112 6.66 1.40 4.77
CA ASP A 112 5.51 1.16 3.91
C ASP A 112 5.03 -0.29 4.01
N ILE A 113 5.93 -1.26 3.87
CA ILE A 113 5.61 -2.68 4.02
C ILE A 113 5.04 -2.94 5.43
N SER A 114 5.77 -2.56 6.48
CA SER A 114 5.35 -2.86 7.86
C SER A 114 4.00 -2.25 8.20
N SER A 115 3.78 -0.99 7.83
CA SER A 115 2.54 -0.27 8.10
C SER A 115 1.32 -0.94 7.46
N HIS A 116 1.47 -1.38 6.20
CA HIS A 116 0.41 -2.06 5.47
C HIS A 116 0.05 -3.41 6.10
N TRP A 117 1.05 -4.26 6.37
CA TRP A 117 0.83 -5.57 6.99
C TRP A 117 0.16 -5.43 8.36
N LEU A 118 0.64 -4.51 9.20
CA LEU A 118 0.08 -4.30 10.53
C LEU A 118 -1.34 -3.75 10.49
N GLN A 119 -1.64 -2.85 9.57
CA GLN A 119 -2.99 -2.33 9.38
C GLN A 119 -3.94 -3.42 8.89
N MET A 120 -3.50 -4.28 7.96
CA MET A 120 -4.28 -5.42 7.49
C MET A 120 -4.58 -6.40 8.63
N TYR A 121 -3.55 -6.79 9.40
CA TYR A 121 -3.72 -7.66 10.58
C TYR A 121 -4.61 -7.02 11.66
N SER A 122 -4.42 -5.74 11.97
CA SER A 122 -5.26 -5.02 12.92
C SER A 122 -6.74 -5.04 12.50
N THR A 123 -7.01 -4.80 11.23
CA THR A 123 -8.39 -4.82 10.70
C THR A 123 -9.00 -6.21 10.77
N PHE A 124 -8.23 -7.25 10.44
CA PHE A 124 -8.67 -8.64 10.55
C PHE A 124 -8.97 -9.07 11.99
N LEU A 125 -8.13 -8.66 12.94
CA LEU A 125 -8.33 -8.95 14.36
C LEU A 125 -9.52 -8.16 14.94
N SER A 126 -9.68 -6.89 14.57
CA SER A 126 -10.81 -6.05 15.01
C SER A 126 -12.16 -6.52 14.46
N SER A 127 -12.22 -7.07 13.24
CA SER A 127 -13.47 -7.60 12.67
C SER A 127 -14.01 -8.85 13.38
N LYS A 128 -13.23 -9.46 14.27
CA LYS A 128 -13.61 -10.67 15.06
C LYS A 128 -13.82 -10.39 16.54
N ALA A 129 -13.64 -9.14 16.98
CA ALA A 129 -13.93 -8.69 18.34
C ALA A 129 -15.40 -8.24 18.40
N SER A 130 -16.16 -8.92 19.26
CA SER A 130 -17.59 -8.69 19.55
C SER A 130 -17.94 -7.21 19.78
N HIS A 131 -19.20 -6.86 19.48
CA HIS A 131 -19.89 -5.54 19.53
C HIS A 131 -19.78 -4.72 20.85
N LYS A 132 -18.82 -4.97 21.74
CA LYS A 132 -18.81 -4.39 23.09
C LYS A 132 -17.49 -3.81 23.58
N ASP A 133 -16.48 -3.65 22.73
CA ASP A 133 -15.28 -2.94 23.15
C ASP A 133 -14.58 -2.28 21.95
N MET A 134 -15.00 -1.06 21.61
CA MET A 134 -14.29 -0.21 20.68
C MET A 134 -14.01 1.12 21.37
N GLY A 135 -13.06 1.10 22.30
CA GLY A 135 -12.39 2.30 22.76
C GLY A 135 -11.76 3.00 21.56
N ASP A 136 -12.33 4.15 21.23
CA ASP A 136 -12.10 5.02 20.09
C ASP A 136 -10.68 5.60 20.06
N SER A 137 -9.67 4.77 19.77
CA SER A 137 -8.25 5.17 19.70
C SER A 137 -7.66 5.02 18.30
N LYS A 138 -8.47 5.25 17.25
CA LYS A 138 -7.92 5.55 15.92
C LYS A 138 -7.70 7.05 15.83
N SER A 139 -6.44 7.45 15.64
CA SER A 139 -6.09 8.88 15.48
C SER A 139 -6.97 9.55 14.42
N THR A 140 -7.34 10.82 14.63
CA THR A 140 -8.16 11.61 13.71
C THR A 140 -7.62 11.59 12.28
N LEU A 141 -6.30 11.56 12.13
CA LEU A 141 -5.62 11.45 10.84
C LEU A 141 -5.94 10.14 10.11
N LEU A 142 -5.88 9.00 10.80
CA LEU A 142 -6.19 7.70 10.23
C LEU A 142 -7.67 7.61 9.84
N ARG A 143 -8.55 8.19 10.66
CA ARG A 143 -9.98 8.28 10.33
C ARG A 143 -10.21 9.10 9.07
N LEU A 144 -9.65 10.31 8.99
CA LEU A 144 -9.76 11.17 7.82
C LEU A 144 -9.20 10.51 6.55
N TYR A 145 -8.05 9.84 6.69
CA TYR A 145 -7.37 9.12 5.60
C TYR A 145 -8.26 8.04 4.98
N TYR A 146 -8.90 7.21 5.80
CA TYR A 146 -9.78 6.14 5.30
C TYR A 146 -11.19 6.59 4.95
N GLN A 147 -11.69 7.65 5.58
CA GLN A 147 -13.05 8.15 5.34
C GLN A 147 -13.18 8.84 3.98
N HIS A 148 -12.12 9.48 3.49
CA HIS A 148 -12.16 10.24 2.22
C HIS A 148 -11.30 9.57 1.14
N ARG A 149 -11.95 8.85 0.21
CA ARG A 149 -11.29 8.15 -0.92
C ARG A 149 -10.37 9.06 -1.75
N PHE A 150 -10.83 10.29 -2.06
CA PHE A 150 -10.02 11.24 -2.84
C PHE A 150 -8.76 11.69 -2.10
N PHE A 151 -8.84 11.85 -0.78
CA PHE A 151 -7.71 12.24 0.05
C PHE A 151 -6.69 11.10 0.17
N MET A 152 -7.17 9.86 0.36
CA MET A 152 -6.32 8.66 0.31
C MET A 152 -5.59 8.54 -1.02
N GLY A 153 -6.33 8.69 -2.13
CA GLY A 153 -5.79 8.66 -3.48
C GLY A 153 -4.74 9.73 -3.71
N TYR A 154 -5.01 10.99 -3.33
CA TYR A 154 -4.03 12.08 -3.42
C TYR A 154 -2.73 11.75 -2.67
N CYS A 155 -2.80 11.17 -1.48
CA CYS A 155 -1.61 10.79 -0.71
C CYS A 155 -0.82 9.65 -1.37
N ALA A 156 -1.52 8.64 -1.90
CA ALA A 156 -0.89 7.51 -2.59
C ALA A 156 -0.23 7.96 -3.90
N ILE A 157 -0.98 8.68 -4.74
CA ILE A 157 -0.48 9.25 -6.00
C ILE A 157 0.68 10.22 -5.71
N GLY A 158 0.55 11.08 -4.71
CA GLY A 158 1.59 12.04 -4.34
C GLY A 158 2.89 11.35 -3.91
N ALA A 159 2.82 10.22 -3.21
CA ALA A 159 4.00 9.44 -2.85
C ALA A 159 4.70 8.86 -4.10
N GLU A 160 3.96 8.17 -4.96
CA GLU A 160 4.50 7.56 -6.19
C GLU A 160 5.08 8.61 -7.14
N VAL A 161 4.34 9.69 -7.39
CA VAL A 161 4.79 10.80 -8.26
C VAL A 161 6.05 11.44 -7.70
N ALA A 162 6.14 11.65 -6.38
CA ALA A 162 7.35 12.20 -5.78
C ALA A 162 8.57 11.29 -6.01
N TYR A 163 8.41 9.98 -5.89
CA TYR A 163 9.50 9.02 -6.12
C TYR A 163 9.93 8.96 -7.59
N ILE A 164 8.98 8.96 -8.53
CA ILE A 164 9.28 8.99 -9.97
C ILE A 164 10.02 10.30 -10.33
N LEU A 165 9.57 11.45 -9.81
CA LEU A 165 10.20 12.74 -10.09
C LEU A 165 11.61 12.84 -9.50
N LEU A 166 11.84 12.29 -8.30
CA LEU A 166 13.19 12.16 -7.74
C LEU A 166 14.09 11.28 -8.61
N TYR A 167 13.56 10.18 -9.14
CA TYR A 167 14.28 9.34 -10.09
C TYR A 167 14.62 10.11 -11.37
N MET A 168 13.68 10.85 -11.96
CA MET A 168 13.92 11.64 -13.18
C MET A 168 14.99 12.69 -12.98
N LEU A 169 14.93 13.44 -11.86
CA LEU A 169 15.93 14.44 -11.52
C LEU A 169 17.31 13.82 -11.32
N ALA A 170 17.39 12.66 -10.65
CA ALA A 170 18.65 11.95 -10.46
C ALA A 170 19.22 11.42 -11.79
N ALA A 171 18.37 10.89 -12.66
CA ALA A 171 18.76 10.36 -13.97
C ALA A 171 19.17 11.46 -14.97
N GLU A 172 18.84 12.72 -14.71
CA GLU A 172 19.36 13.89 -15.43
C GLU A 172 20.75 14.33 -14.97
N GLY A 173 21.31 13.69 -13.94
CA GLY A 173 22.63 14.01 -13.41
C GLY A 173 22.61 15.05 -12.28
N ASN A 174 21.44 15.35 -11.70
CA ASN A 174 21.38 16.14 -10.47
C ASN A 174 21.88 15.28 -9.30
N ILE A 175 23.17 15.38 -9.02
CA ILE A 175 23.84 14.62 -7.97
C ILE A 175 23.82 15.46 -6.68
N GLY A 176 23.37 14.85 -5.59
CA GLY A 176 23.28 15.50 -4.28
C GLY A 176 22.41 14.72 -3.32
N SER A 177 22.07 15.35 -2.20
CA SER A 177 21.02 14.81 -1.35
C SER A 177 19.65 14.90 -2.05
N PRO A 178 18.71 13.99 -1.76
CA PRO A 178 17.38 14.04 -2.37
C PRO A 178 16.65 15.34 -2.01
N TYR A 179 16.91 15.92 -0.83
CA TYR A 179 16.31 17.19 -0.41
C TYR A 179 16.88 18.39 -1.17
N GLU A 180 18.20 18.45 -1.43
CA GLU A 180 18.81 19.51 -2.24
C GLU A 180 18.33 19.46 -3.67
N VAL A 181 18.31 18.26 -4.27
CA VAL A 181 17.86 18.06 -5.65
C VAL A 181 16.41 18.50 -5.79
N ALA A 182 15.54 18.09 -4.85
CA ALA A 182 14.14 18.53 -4.81
C ALA A 182 14.01 20.05 -4.64
N LEU A 183 14.71 20.64 -3.68
CA LEU A 183 14.62 22.06 -3.37
C LEU A 183 15.14 22.93 -4.52
N HIS A 184 16.24 22.51 -5.16
CA HIS A 184 16.79 23.17 -6.33
C HIS A 184 15.81 23.15 -7.50
N ALA A 185 15.20 21.99 -7.79
CA ALA A 185 14.20 21.85 -8.83
C ALA A 185 12.98 22.75 -8.59
N ILE A 186 12.49 22.81 -7.34
CA ILE A 186 11.36 23.65 -6.90
C ILE A 186 11.72 25.13 -7.01
N ARG A 187 12.88 25.54 -6.49
CA ARG A 187 13.33 26.94 -6.47
C ARG A 187 13.50 27.50 -7.88
N ASN A 188 14.02 26.68 -8.80
CA ASN A 188 14.20 27.06 -10.19
C ASN A 188 12.92 26.94 -11.03
N LYS A 189 11.79 26.53 -10.43
CA LYS A 189 10.48 26.38 -11.09
C LYS A 189 10.55 25.51 -12.35
N THR A 190 11.40 24.49 -12.33
CA THR A 190 11.42 23.46 -13.38
C THR A 190 10.07 22.73 -13.41
N VAL A 191 9.72 22.13 -14.55
CA VAL A 191 8.47 21.36 -14.67
C VAL A 191 8.40 20.27 -13.59
N TYR A 192 9.48 19.52 -13.39
CA TYR A 192 9.56 18.52 -12.32
C TYR A 192 9.46 19.14 -10.93
N GLY A 193 10.06 20.32 -10.70
CA GLY A 193 9.97 21.04 -9.44
C GLY A 193 8.55 21.44 -9.08
N ILE A 194 7.77 21.94 -10.05
CA ILE A 194 6.36 22.31 -9.83
C ILE A 194 5.53 21.07 -9.48
N LEU A 195 5.68 20.00 -10.26
CA LEU A 195 4.97 18.73 -9.99
C LEU A 195 5.37 18.14 -8.63
N LEU A 196 6.65 18.23 -8.27
CA LEU A 196 7.16 17.75 -7.00
C LEU A 196 6.61 18.57 -5.84
N ALA A 197 6.51 19.91 -5.97
CA ALA A 197 5.89 20.77 -4.95
C ALA A 197 4.42 20.40 -4.68
N ILE A 198 3.68 19.95 -5.69
CA ILE A 198 2.29 19.49 -5.55
C ILE A 198 2.22 18.09 -4.92
N ALA A 199 3.16 17.20 -5.26
CA ALA A 199 3.18 15.81 -4.81
C ALA A 199 3.73 15.63 -3.38
N LEU A 200 4.69 16.46 -2.97
CA LEU A 200 5.39 16.36 -1.68
C LEU A 200 4.46 16.40 -0.46
N PRO A 201 3.44 17.27 -0.37
CA PRO A 201 2.51 17.25 0.76
C PRO A 201 1.77 15.91 0.87
N GLY A 202 1.31 15.34 -0.25
CA GLY A 202 0.67 14.03 -0.29
C GLY A 202 1.62 12.91 0.16
N CYS A 203 2.86 12.93 -0.32
CA CYS A 203 3.90 12.00 0.11
C CYS A 203 4.16 12.10 1.63
N ALA A 204 4.33 13.31 2.16
CA ALA A 204 4.58 13.52 3.58
C ALA A 204 3.42 13.00 4.45
N ILE A 205 2.18 13.31 4.09
CA ILE A 205 0.99 12.80 4.79
C ILE A 205 0.95 11.26 4.71
N LYS A 206 1.25 10.67 3.55
CA LYS A 206 1.32 9.21 3.41
C LYS A 206 2.32 8.59 4.37
N GLN A 207 3.51 9.17 4.51
CA GLN A 207 4.52 8.66 5.46
C GLN A 207 4.08 8.83 6.93
N LEU A 208 3.38 9.92 7.26
CA LEU A 208 2.80 10.11 8.59
C LEU A 208 1.72 9.06 8.89
N VAL A 209 0.87 8.74 7.91
CA VAL A 209 -0.14 7.69 8.04
C VAL A 209 0.54 6.34 8.26
N ASN A 210 1.58 6.02 7.49
CA ASN A 210 2.34 4.78 7.66
C ASN A 210 2.96 4.70 9.07
N LEU A 211 3.50 5.80 9.61
CA LEU A 211 4.01 5.85 11.00
C LEU A 211 2.92 5.61 12.03
N VAL A 212 1.75 6.21 11.85
CA VAL A 212 0.59 6.03 12.73
C VAL A 212 0.11 4.58 12.72
N GLN A 213 0.11 3.92 11.55
CA GLN A 213 -0.29 2.51 11.41
C GLN A 213 0.65 1.54 12.12
N VAL A 214 1.92 1.89 12.33
CA VAL A 214 2.89 1.07 13.06
C VAL A 214 2.82 1.29 14.58
N ARG A 215 2.15 2.36 15.08
CA ARG A 215 2.05 2.64 16.53
C ARG A 215 1.53 1.48 17.40
N PRO A 216 0.55 0.66 16.97
CA PRO A 216 0.15 -0.52 17.74
C PRO A 216 1.32 -1.48 18.02
N LEU A 217 2.32 -1.52 17.13
CA LEU A 217 3.53 -2.32 17.31
C LEU A 217 4.43 -1.78 18.40
N SER A 218 4.66 -0.46 18.48
CA SER A 218 5.49 0.13 19.54
C SER A 218 4.94 -0.13 20.94
N PHE A 219 3.61 -0.18 21.10
CA PHE A 219 2.99 -0.55 22.37
C PHE A 219 3.16 -2.04 22.67
N ALA A 220 2.95 -2.91 21.67
CA ALA A 220 3.13 -4.35 21.81
C ALA A 220 4.60 -4.75 22.06
N TYR A 221 5.56 -4.08 21.42
CA TYR A 221 7.00 -4.31 21.57
C TYR A 221 7.52 -3.77 22.91
N SER A 222 7.04 -2.60 23.34
CA SER A 222 7.31 -2.09 24.70
C SER A 222 6.74 -3.04 25.75
N PHE A 223 5.54 -3.58 25.55
CA PHE A 223 4.95 -4.61 26.41
C PHE A 223 5.76 -5.91 26.40
N PHE A 224 6.19 -6.39 25.22
CA PHE A 224 7.02 -7.60 25.09
C PHE A 224 8.39 -7.44 25.77
N LEU A 225 9.03 -6.27 25.64
CA LEU A 225 10.29 -5.95 26.30
C LEU A 225 10.12 -5.85 27.82
N THR A 226 9.02 -5.25 28.31
CA THR A 226 8.69 -5.25 29.74
C THR A 226 8.50 -6.67 30.28
N VAL A 227 7.87 -7.56 29.51
CA VAL A 227 7.68 -8.98 29.88
C VAL A 227 8.99 -9.77 29.85
N ILE A 228 9.91 -9.48 28.93
CA ILE A 228 11.23 -10.14 28.84
C ILE A 228 12.19 -9.65 29.93
N HIS A 229 12.17 -8.35 30.29
CA HIS A 229 13.02 -7.80 31.35
C HIS A 229 12.52 -8.11 32.77
N PHE A 230 11.24 -8.48 32.95
CA PHE A 230 10.68 -8.87 34.26
C PHE A 230 10.06 -10.27 34.22
N PRO A 231 10.88 -11.34 34.27
CA PRO A 231 10.41 -12.72 34.12
C PRO A 231 9.59 -13.28 35.32
N GLY A 232 9.32 -12.48 36.35
CA GLY A 232 8.80 -12.95 37.65
C GLY A 232 7.36 -12.57 38.02
N CYS A 233 6.66 -11.74 37.25
CA CYS A 233 5.26 -11.37 37.57
C CYS A 233 4.25 -12.19 36.73
N GLY A 234 3.09 -12.53 37.31
CA GLY A 234 2.03 -13.42 36.79
C GLY A 234 1.39 -13.05 35.42
N TRP A 235 2.00 -12.15 34.66
CA TRP A 235 1.61 -11.74 33.30
C TRP A 235 1.83 -12.83 32.24
N GLN A 236 2.68 -13.83 32.50
CA GLN A 236 2.91 -14.93 31.55
C GLN A 236 1.68 -15.82 31.30
N GLN A 237 0.76 -15.93 32.27
CA GLN A 237 -0.50 -16.68 32.09
C GLN A 237 -1.54 -15.87 31.30
N ILE A 238 -1.58 -14.54 31.49
CA ILE A 238 -2.47 -13.64 30.74
C ILE A 238 -2.04 -13.55 29.26
N ALA A 239 -0.72 -13.48 29.00
CA ALA A 239 -0.15 -13.46 27.64
C ALA A 239 -0.37 -14.79 26.89
N ARG A 240 -0.27 -15.94 27.58
CA ARG A 240 -0.58 -17.26 26.99
C ARG A 240 -2.08 -17.44 26.72
N GLY A 241 -2.95 -16.91 27.58
CA GLY A 241 -4.41 -16.95 27.40
C GLY A 241 -4.90 -16.12 26.21
N THR A 242 -4.30 -14.95 25.98
CA THR A 242 -4.59 -14.11 24.81
C THR A 242 -4.04 -14.73 23.53
N TYR A 243 -2.79 -15.20 23.50
CA TYR A 243 -2.17 -15.79 22.31
C TYR A 243 -2.89 -17.06 21.81
N LYS A 244 -3.35 -17.95 22.71
CA LYS A 244 -4.13 -19.15 22.35
C LYS A 244 -5.51 -18.81 21.79
N SER A 245 -6.14 -17.72 22.24
CA SER A 245 -7.43 -17.23 21.71
C SER A 245 -7.29 -16.65 20.29
N TYR A 246 -6.11 -16.11 19.95
CA TYR A 246 -5.80 -15.60 18.61
C TYR A 246 -5.54 -16.71 17.58
N GLN A 247 -4.88 -17.82 17.95
CA GLN A 247 -4.56 -18.89 17.00
C GLN A 247 -5.77 -19.72 16.56
N THR A 248 -6.75 -19.98 17.43
CA THR A 248 -7.91 -20.82 17.08
C THR A 248 -8.91 -20.12 16.14
N LYS A 249 -8.75 -18.80 15.90
CA LYS A 249 -9.66 -17.99 15.06
C LYS A 249 -9.13 -17.66 13.66
N LEU A 250 -8.13 -18.38 13.17
CA LEU A 250 -7.46 -18.11 11.89
C LEU A 250 -8.23 -18.58 10.63
N GLN A 251 -9.39 -19.21 10.73
CA GLN A 251 -9.88 -20.05 9.62
C GLN A 251 -10.87 -19.46 8.60
N TYR A 252 -11.24 -18.17 8.63
CA TYR A 252 -12.14 -17.63 7.59
C TYR A 252 -11.76 -16.21 7.19
N ALA A 253 -11.50 -16.04 5.89
CA ALA A 253 -11.09 -14.83 5.21
C ALA A 253 -12.28 -14.19 4.47
N GLN A 254 -12.74 -13.04 4.96
CA GLN A 254 -13.55 -12.08 4.21
C GLN A 254 -12.88 -10.71 4.40
N ILE A 255 -11.95 -10.36 3.52
CA ILE A 255 -11.08 -9.17 3.64
C ILE A 255 -11.35 -8.12 2.55
N TRP A 256 -12.23 -8.38 1.58
CA TRP A 256 -12.25 -7.59 0.33
C TRP A 256 -13.57 -6.89 0.00
N ASN A 257 -14.18 -6.24 0.99
CA ASN A 257 -15.25 -5.26 0.73
C ASN A 257 -14.68 -3.83 0.77
N PHE A 258 -13.97 -3.46 -0.29
CA PHE A 258 -13.67 -2.07 -0.68
C PHE A 258 -14.38 -1.71 -2.00
#